data_AF-A0A7K2QG47-F1
#
_entry.id   AF-A0A7K2QG47-F1
#
_cell.length_a   1.000
_cell.length_b   1.000
_cell.length_c   1.000
_cell.angle_alpha   90.00
_cell.angle_beta   90.00
_cell.angle_gamma   90.00
#
_symmetry.space_group_name_H-M   'P 1'
#
loop_
_entity.id
_entity.type
_entity.pdbx_description
1 polymer ?
#
loop_
_entity_poly.entity_id
_entity_poly.type
_entity_poly.pdbx_seq_one_letter_code
_entity_poly.pdbx_strand_id
1 'polypeptide(L)'
;IPVNELPGVTGVLVGRERERALLSAAFPPDTVGVVAVDGIAGVGKSALVVRAARESRDRHPDGCLFVDLGAHSPGRQRLSPQRVLRRLLRTIGTADSEVPADLDELTAAWRAATGSLRLLLVLDDAPASAQIRPLIPAGPGSTVIVASRQRLAGLDADRRITLEPLGPDDAQALLGHLVGPERTARER
;
A
#
# COMPACT_ATOMS: atom_id res chain seq x y z
N ILE A 1 1.90 -21.95 -4.07
CA ILE A 1 2.52 -20.97 -3.14
C ILE A 1 1.77 -19.65 -3.36
N PRO A 2 1.22 -19.02 -2.31
CA PRO A 2 0.51 -17.76 -2.47
C PRO A 2 1.44 -16.67 -3.00
N VAL A 3 0.92 -15.79 -3.85
CA VAL A 3 1.71 -14.71 -4.46
C VAL A 3 2.19 -13.73 -3.39
N ASN A 4 3.44 -13.30 -3.51
CA ASN A 4 4.01 -12.23 -2.69
C ASN A 4 4.78 -11.24 -3.56
N GLU A 5 4.14 -10.11 -3.86
CA GLU A 5 4.72 -9.00 -4.63
C GLU A 5 5.33 -7.91 -3.73
N LEU A 6 5.36 -8.09 -2.40
CA LEU A 6 5.84 -7.03 -1.50
C LEU A 6 7.32 -6.74 -1.75
N PRO A 7 7.69 -5.45 -1.97
CA PRO A 7 9.09 -5.07 -2.17
C PRO A 7 9.99 -5.55 -1.03
N GLY A 8 11.28 -5.73 -1.32
CA GLY A 8 12.32 -5.88 -0.30
C GLY A 8 12.33 -4.69 0.65
N VAL A 9 12.60 -4.93 1.94
CA VAL A 9 12.90 -3.81 2.86
C VAL A 9 14.38 -3.54 2.76
N THR A 10 14.75 -2.40 2.19
CA THR A 10 16.12 -1.90 2.15
C THR A 10 16.24 -0.68 3.05
N GLY A 11 17.20 -0.67 3.97
CA GLY A 11 17.41 0.42 4.93
C GLY A 11 16.63 0.28 6.24
N VAL A 12 16.86 1.23 7.14
CA VAL A 12 16.24 1.29 8.47
C VAL A 12 15.05 2.25 8.42
N LEU A 13 13.90 1.81 8.97
CA LEU A 13 12.78 2.70 9.27
C LEU A 13 12.95 3.16 10.72
N VAL A 14 13.22 4.45 10.93
CA VAL A 14 13.38 5.06 12.25
C VAL A 14 12.09 5.75 12.66
N GLY A 15 11.71 5.54 13.92
CA GLY A 15 10.43 5.97 14.45
C GLY A 15 9.25 5.28 13.76
N ARG A 16 8.08 5.90 13.86
CA ARG A 16 6.82 5.45 13.25
C ARG A 16 6.23 4.17 13.84
N GLU A 17 6.62 3.80 15.05
CA GLU A 17 6.11 2.60 15.73
C GLU A 17 4.60 2.67 15.89
N ARG A 18 4.06 3.85 16.20
CA ARG A 18 2.63 4.08 16.33
C ARG A 18 1.91 3.89 15.00
N GLU A 19 2.36 4.56 13.94
CA GLU A 19 1.75 4.49 12.61
C GLU A 19 1.86 3.08 12.02
N ARG A 20 3.00 2.40 12.25
CA ARG A 20 3.21 1.01 11.86
C ARG A 20 2.26 0.07 12.60
N ALA A 21 2.09 0.23 13.92
CA ALA A 21 1.14 -0.54 14.69
C ALA A 21 -0.31 -0.32 14.21
N LEU A 22 -0.65 0.92 13.86
CA LEU A 22 -1.96 1.24 13.28
C LEU A 22 -2.16 0.60 11.91
N LEU A 23 -1.16 0.57 11.04
CA LEU A 23 -1.25 -0.08 9.72
C LEU A 23 -1.33 -1.61 9.83
N SER A 24 -0.58 -2.17 10.78
CA SER A 24 -0.53 -3.61 11.04
C SER A 24 -1.64 -4.10 11.97
N ALA A 25 -2.51 -3.25 12.52
CA ALA A 25 -3.61 -3.71 13.36
C ALA A 25 -4.70 -4.39 12.52
N ALA A 26 -5.24 -5.51 12.99
CA ALA A 26 -6.26 -6.27 12.27
C ALA A 26 -7.60 -5.52 12.21
N PHE A 27 -8.38 -5.84 11.18
CA PHE A 27 -9.78 -5.44 11.05
C PHE A 27 -10.69 -6.60 11.47
N PRO A 28 -12.00 -6.36 11.67
CA PRO A 28 -12.97 -7.43 11.82
C PRO A 28 -12.84 -8.47 10.69
N PRO A 29 -12.90 -9.77 10.99
CA PRO A 29 -12.61 -10.83 10.01
C PRO A 29 -13.66 -10.96 8.91
N ASP A 30 -14.83 -10.35 9.10
CA ASP A 30 -15.99 -10.34 8.21
C ASP A 30 -16.02 -9.13 7.25
N THR A 31 -15.05 -8.21 7.35
CA THR A 31 -14.98 -7.01 6.51
C THR A 31 -13.71 -6.95 5.66
N VAL A 32 -13.73 -6.07 4.64
CA VAL A 32 -12.52 -5.64 3.94
C VAL A 32 -12.06 -4.34 4.58
N GLY A 33 -10.89 -4.35 5.20
CA GLY A 33 -10.37 -3.17 5.86
C GLY A 33 -9.57 -2.27 4.94
N VAL A 34 -9.80 -0.97 4.98
CA VAL A 34 -9.11 0.04 4.17
C VAL A 34 -8.39 1.05 5.06
N VAL A 35 -7.07 1.15 4.92
CA VAL A 35 -6.25 2.16 5.59
C VAL A 35 -5.68 3.12 4.55
N ALA A 36 -5.86 4.42 4.76
CA ALA A 36 -5.26 5.46 3.93
C ALA A 36 -4.14 6.19 4.70
N VAL A 37 -2.98 6.30 4.07
CA VAL A 37 -1.82 7.05 4.55
C VAL A 37 -1.56 8.23 3.63
N ASP A 38 -1.61 9.44 4.17
CA ASP A 38 -1.28 10.67 3.44
C ASP A 38 -0.07 11.38 4.06
N GLY A 39 0.52 12.34 3.33
CA GLY A 39 1.66 13.12 3.81
C GLY A 39 2.53 13.65 2.67
N ILE A 40 3.42 14.58 2.97
CA ILE A 40 4.25 15.24 1.95
C ILE A 40 5.20 14.28 1.20
N ALA A 41 5.75 14.71 0.06
CA ALA A 41 6.75 13.93 -0.66
C ALA A 41 7.99 13.66 0.21
N GLY A 42 8.58 12.46 0.09
CA GLY A 42 9.79 12.09 0.82
C GLY A 42 9.63 11.74 2.31
N VAL A 43 8.44 11.92 2.91
CA VAL A 43 8.21 11.68 4.35
C VAL A 43 8.27 10.20 4.80
N GLY A 44 8.50 9.26 3.87
CA GLY A 44 8.68 7.84 4.18
C GLY A 44 7.43 6.96 4.06
N LYS A 45 6.34 7.43 3.44
CA LYS A 45 5.08 6.66 3.28
C LYS A 45 5.30 5.27 2.67
N SER A 46 6.00 5.18 1.54
CA SER A 46 6.26 3.91 0.84
C SER A 46 7.01 2.91 1.74
N ALA A 47 8.04 3.38 2.46
CA ALA A 47 8.78 2.55 3.39
C ALA A 47 7.89 2.04 4.55
N LEU A 48 7.06 2.93 5.11
CA LEU A 48 6.13 2.59 6.18
C LEU A 48 5.09 1.55 5.75
N VAL A 49 4.42 1.75 4.61
CA VAL A 49 3.37 0.82 4.15
C VAL A 49 3.94 -0.54 3.75
N VAL A 50 5.11 -0.59 3.11
CA VAL A 50 5.78 -1.86 2.78
C VAL A 50 6.21 -2.60 4.05
N ARG A 51 6.73 -1.88 5.05
CA ARG A 51 7.12 -2.46 6.34
C ARG A 51 5.91 -3.07 7.06
N ALA A 52 4.83 -2.30 7.21
CA ALA A 52 3.61 -2.77 7.85
C ALA A 52 2.96 -3.94 7.09
N ALA A 53 2.97 -3.90 5.75
CA ALA A 53 2.45 -4.98 4.93
C ALA A 53 3.21 -6.29 5.14
N ARG A 54 4.55 -6.24 5.23
CA ARG A 54 5.36 -7.42 5.50
C ARG A 54 5.11 -8.00 6.88
N GLU A 55 4.92 -7.17 7.89
CA GLU A 55 4.65 -7.59 9.27
C GLU A 55 3.26 -8.21 9.44
N SER A 56 2.32 -7.86 8.57
CA SER A 56 0.96 -8.37 8.59
C SER A 56 0.68 -9.50 7.60
N ARG A 57 1.64 -9.81 6.70
CA ARG A 57 1.51 -10.80 5.62
C ARG A 57 0.91 -12.13 6.07
N ASP A 58 1.35 -12.66 7.21
CA ASP A 58 0.98 -14.00 7.64
C ASP A 58 -0.53 -14.12 8.00
N ARG A 59 -1.25 -12.99 8.09
CA ARG A 59 -2.72 -12.96 8.26
C ARG A 59 -3.50 -13.01 6.94
N HIS A 60 -2.80 -12.94 5.82
CA HIS A 60 -3.33 -12.88 4.46
C HIS A 60 -2.83 -14.08 3.66
N PRO A 61 -3.37 -15.29 3.93
CA PRO A 61 -2.85 -16.55 3.40
C PRO A 61 -2.97 -16.65 1.88
N ASP A 62 -3.90 -15.91 1.27
CA ASP A 62 -4.16 -15.96 -0.17
C ASP A 62 -3.22 -15.06 -0.98
N GLY A 63 -2.41 -14.24 -0.30
CA GLY A 63 -1.30 -13.53 -0.92
C GLY A 63 -1.23 -12.05 -0.58
N CYS A 64 -0.12 -11.46 -1.00
CA CYS A 64 0.19 -10.04 -0.83
C CYS A 64 0.55 -9.43 -2.18
N LEU A 65 -0.21 -8.42 -2.58
CA LEU A 65 -0.12 -7.74 -3.86
C LEU A 65 0.39 -6.31 -3.66
N PHE A 66 1.24 -5.85 -4.57
CA PHE A 66 1.80 -4.51 -4.52
C PHE A 66 1.68 -3.81 -5.88
N VAL A 67 1.07 -2.62 -5.84
CA VAL A 67 0.93 -1.76 -7.00
C VAL A 67 1.43 -0.37 -6.66
N ASP A 68 2.55 0.01 -7.27
CA ASP A 68 2.94 1.41 -7.39
C ASP A 68 2.14 2.03 -8.55
N LEU A 69 1.24 2.95 -8.20
CA LEU A 69 0.36 3.65 -9.14
C LEU A 69 1.08 4.77 -9.89
N GLY A 70 2.29 5.16 -9.45
CA GLY A 70 3.20 6.04 -10.15
C GLY A 70 2.64 7.42 -10.44
N ALA A 71 1.74 7.94 -9.59
CA ALA A 71 1.15 9.28 -9.76
C ALA A 71 2.18 10.40 -9.92
N HIS A 72 3.38 10.22 -9.37
CA HIS A 72 4.44 11.22 -9.31
C HIS A 72 5.80 10.71 -9.81
N SER A 73 5.83 9.64 -10.60
CA SER A 73 7.06 9.17 -11.28
C SER A 73 7.32 9.97 -12.56
N PRO A 74 8.42 10.74 -12.67
CA PRO A 74 8.73 11.50 -13.87
C PRO A 74 8.85 10.59 -15.10
N GLY A 75 8.21 10.97 -16.21
CA GLY A 75 8.28 10.21 -17.47
C GLY A 75 7.45 8.92 -17.51
N ARG A 76 6.75 8.55 -16.43
CA ARG A 76 5.87 7.37 -16.40
C ARG A 76 4.42 7.78 -16.59
N GLN A 77 3.73 7.12 -17.52
CA GLN A 77 2.29 7.30 -17.67
C GLN A 77 1.57 6.76 -16.43
N ARG A 78 0.68 7.57 -15.84
CA ARG A 78 -0.18 7.12 -14.73
C ARG A 78 -0.95 5.86 -15.12
N LEU A 79 -0.94 4.86 -14.25
CA LEU A 79 -1.67 3.63 -14.50
C LEU A 79 -3.18 3.93 -14.44
N SER A 80 -3.95 3.49 -15.43
CA SER A 80 -5.41 3.53 -15.33
C SER A 80 -5.93 2.43 -14.40
N PRO A 81 -7.08 2.61 -13.72
CA PRO A 81 -7.69 1.56 -12.91
C PRO A 81 -7.87 0.26 -13.69
N GLN A 82 -8.30 0.34 -14.96
CA GLN A 82 -8.43 -0.84 -15.83
C GLN A 82 -7.10 -1.59 -15.97
N ARG A 83 -6.01 -0.89 -16.26
CA ARG A 83 -4.69 -1.53 -16.42
C ARG A 83 -4.23 -2.21 -15.14
N VAL A 84 -4.53 -1.63 -13.98
CA VAL A 84 -4.23 -2.23 -12.68
C VAL A 84 -5.08 -3.48 -12.46
N LEU A 85 -6.40 -3.42 -12.66
CA LEU A 85 -7.31 -4.56 -12.50
C LEU A 85 -6.91 -5.73 -13.39
N ARG A 86 -6.60 -5.48 -14.67
CA ARG A 86 -6.12 -6.54 -15.59
C ARG A 86 -4.81 -7.17 -15.11
N ARG A 87 -3.93 -6.40 -14.48
CA ARG A 87 -2.71 -6.97 -13.86
C ARG A 87 -3.09 -7.83 -12.64
N LEU A 88 -3.89 -7.30 -11.72
CA LEU A 88 -4.27 -8.01 -10.50
C LEU A 88 -5.00 -9.32 -10.79
N LEU A 89 -5.96 -9.32 -11.72
CA LEU A 89 -6.70 -10.52 -12.16
C LEU A 89 -5.76 -11.61 -12.69
N ARG A 90 -4.79 -11.24 -13.54
CA ARG A 90 -3.77 -12.17 -14.03
C ARG A 90 -2.88 -12.70 -12.90
N THR A 91 -2.49 -11.83 -11.96
CA THR A 91 -1.66 -12.22 -10.82
C THR A 91 -2.35 -13.27 -9.93
N ILE A 92 -3.68 -13.18 -9.74
CA ILE A 92 -4.44 -14.17 -8.95
C ILE A 92 -4.90 -15.39 -9.78
N GLY A 93 -4.44 -15.52 -11.03
CA GLY A 93 -4.66 -16.70 -11.87
C GLY A 93 -5.97 -16.71 -12.66
N THR A 94 -6.65 -15.57 -12.83
CA THR A 94 -7.80 -15.48 -13.73
C THR A 94 -7.33 -15.59 -15.18
N ALA A 95 -7.95 -16.47 -15.98
CA ALA A 95 -7.59 -16.67 -17.38
C ALA A 95 -7.77 -15.38 -18.20
N ASP A 96 -6.85 -15.12 -19.14
CA ASP A 96 -6.86 -13.92 -20.02
C ASP A 96 -8.03 -13.88 -21.01
N SER A 97 -8.74 -15.00 -21.18
CA SER A 97 -9.89 -15.11 -22.07
C SER A 97 -11.12 -14.44 -21.43
N GLU A 98 -11.52 -13.30 -21.98
CA GLU A 98 -12.65 -12.43 -21.58
C GLU A 98 -12.36 -11.39 -20.50
N VAL A 99 -11.22 -10.71 -20.55
CA VAL A 99 -10.99 -9.52 -19.71
C VAL A 99 -11.74 -8.32 -20.30
N PRO A 100 -12.80 -7.79 -19.66
CA PRO A 100 -13.63 -6.74 -20.22
C PRO A 100 -12.89 -5.44 -20.56
N ALA A 101 -13.43 -4.70 -21.52
CA ALA A 101 -12.95 -3.35 -21.84
C ALA A 101 -13.34 -2.34 -20.75
N ASP A 102 -14.55 -2.51 -20.23
CA ASP A 102 -15.21 -1.58 -19.32
C ASP A 102 -14.71 -1.70 -17.86
N LEU A 103 -14.68 -0.57 -17.15
CA LEU A 103 -14.18 -0.53 -15.78
C LEU A 103 -15.13 -1.20 -14.80
N ASP A 104 -16.43 -1.07 -14.97
CA ASP A 104 -17.42 -1.65 -14.06
C ASP A 104 -17.41 -3.18 -14.19
N GLU A 105 -17.32 -3.69 -15.43
CA GLU A 105 -17.18 -5.13 -15.68
C GLU A 105 -15.86 -5.70 -15.10
N LEU A 106 -14.73 -4.99 -15.25
CA LEU A 106 -13.46 -5.37 -14.61
C LEU A 106 -13.55 -5.35 -13.08
N THR A 107 -14.26 -4.38 -12.52
CA THR A 107 -14.46 -4.26 -11.07
C THR A 107 -15.33 -5.39 -10.55
N ALA A 108 -16.40 -5.75 -11.27
CA ALA A 108 -17.25 -6.88 -10.96
C ALA A 108 -16.45 -8.21 -11.02
N ALA A 109 -15.66 -8.41 -12.06
CA ALA A 109 -14.78 -9.57 -12.19
C ALA A 109 -13.76 -9.66 -11.04
N TRP A 110 -13.13 -8.54 -10.68
CA TRP A 110 -12.20 -8.47 -9.55
C TRP A 110 -12.85 -8.85 -8.22
N ARG A 111 -14.05 -8.34 -7.96
CA ARG A 111 -14.82 -8.69 -6.76
C ARG A 111 -15.23 -10.16 -6.76
N ALA A 112 -15.69 -10.69 -7.89
CA ALA A 112 -16.04 -12.10 -8.01
C ALA A 112 -14.83 -13.02 -7.75
N ALA A 113 -13.69 -12.71 -8.38
CA ALA A 113 -12.46 -13.50 -8.24
C ALA A 113 -11.85 -13.44 -6.83
N THR A 114 -12.08 -12.35 -6.10
CA THR A 114 -11.53 -12.16 -4.74
C THR A 114 -12.53 -12.44 -3.63
N GLY A 115 -13.78 -12.82 -3.94
CA GLY A 115 -14.86 -12.94 -2.96
C GLY A 115 -14.62 -13.94 -1.83
N SER A 116 -13.75 -14.92 -2.03
CA SER A 116 -13.35 -15.90 -1.01
C SER A 116 -11.88 -15.77 -0.57
N LEU A 117 -11.17 -14.73 -1.03
CA LEU A 117 -9.73 -14.57 -0.78
C LEU A 117 -9.48 -13.55 0.33
N ARG A 118 -8.53 -13.87 1.21
CA ARG A 118 -7.98 -13.00 2.25
C ARG A 118 -6.67 -12.40 1.79
N LEU A 119 -6.76 -11.33 1.01
CA LEU A 119 -5.62 -10.67 0.38
C LEU A 119 -5.11 -9.49 1.21
N LEU A 120 -3.81 -9.20 1.08
CA LEU A 120 -3.25 -7.90 1.41
C LEU A 120 -2.93 -7.15 0.12
N LEU A 121 -3.54 -5.98 -0.09
CA LEU A 121 -3.29 -5.14 -1.26
C LEU A 121 -2.66 -3.82 -0.84
N VAL A 122 -1.46 -3.54 -1.32
CA VAL A 122 -0.79 -2.25 -1.13
C VAL A 122 -0.87 -1.43 -2.42
N LEU A 123 -1.46 -0.25 -2.33
CA LEU A 123 -1.60 0.73 -3.41
C LEU A 123 -0.75 1.96 -3.07
N ASP A 124 0.47 2.02 -3.60
CA ASP A 124 1.41 3.11 -3.34
C ASP A 124 1.32 4.22 -4.39
N ASP A 125 1.69 5.43 -3.99
CA ASP A 125 1.67 6.65 -4.80
C ASP A 125 0.32 6.90 -5.51
N ALA A 126 -0.78 6.76 -4.78
CA ALA A 126 -2.13 7.00 -5.28
C ALA A 126 -2.41 8.48 -5.59
N PRO A 127 -3.03 8.82 -6.73
CA PRO A 127 -3.39 10.19 -7.06
C PRO A 127 -4.78 10.61 -6.56
N ALA A 128 -5.75 9.69 -6.47
CA ALA A 128 -7.14 10.03 -6.16
C ALA A 128 -7.96 8.83 -5.68
N SER A 129 -8.99 9.08 -4.87
CA SER A 129 -9.91 8.05 -4.35
C SER A 129 -10.66 7.29 -5.44
N ALA A 130 -11.04 7.97 -6.53
CA ALA A 130 -11.71 7.37 -7.67
C ALA A 130 -10.91 6.23 -8.34
N GLN A 131 -9.57 6.29 -8.27
CA GLN A 131 -8.72 5.20 -8.77
C GLN A 131 -8.68 4.01 -7.82
N ILE A 132 -8.88 4.23 -6.53
CA ILE A 132 -8.75 3.20 -5.49
C ILE A 132 -10.00 2.35 -5.37
N ARG A 133 -11.19 2.98 -5.39
CA ARG A 133 -12.47 2.29 -5.15
C ARG A 133 -12.68 1.04 -6.02
N PRO A 134 -12.35 1.03 -7.33
CA PRO A 134 -12.47 -0.17 -8.17
C PRO A 134 -11.52 -1.32 -7.78
N LEU A 135 -10.39 -1.00 -7.13
CA LEU A 135 -9.31 -1.94 -6.80
C LEU A 135 -9.54 -2.68 -5.48
N ILE A 136 -10.56 -2.30 -4.70
CA ILE A 136 -10.85 -2.91 -3.41
C ILE A 136 -11.40 -4.34 -3.64
N PRO A 137 -10.76 -5.38 -3.08
CA PRO A 137 -11.24 -6.76 -3.18
C PRO A 137 -12.56 -6.96 -2.42
N ALA A 138 -13.26 -8.07 -2.67
CA ALA A 138 -14.53 -8.37 -1.99
C ALA A 138 -14.41 -9.36 -0.82
N GLY A 139 -13.32 -10.11 -0.73
CA GLY A 139 -13.17 -11.19 0.24
C GLY A 139 -12.98 -10.71 1.68
N PRO A 140 -13.83 -11.14 2.63
CA PRO A 140 -13.70 -10.81 4.05
C PRO A 140 -12.33 -11.15 4.63
N GLY A 141 -11.81 -10.32 5.53
CA GLY A 141 -10.49 -10.47 6.12
C GLY A 141 -9.36 -9.99 5.20
N SER A 142 -9.68 -9.43 4.03
CA SER A 142 -8.72 -8.70 3.20
C SER A 142 -8.40 -7.32 3.78
N THR A 143 -7.18 -6.83 3.52
CA THR A 143 -6.74 -5.48 3.90
C THR A 143 -6.23 -4.73 2.69
N VAL A 144 -6.64 -3.48 2.52
CA VAL A 144 -6.10 -2.54 1.54
C VAL A 144 -5.35 -1.42 2.27
N ILE A 145 -4.06 -1.28 1.97
CA ILE A 145 -3.24 -0.17 2.46
C ILE A 145 -2.95 0.77 1.28
N VAL A 146 -3.35 2.03 1.41
CA VAL A 146 -3.19 3.04 0.36
C VAL A 146 -2.24 4.12 0.84
N ALA A 147 -1.21 4.44 0.07
CA ALA A 147 -0.34 5.58 0.32
C ALA A 147 -0.53 6.65 -0.76
N SER A 148 -0.63 7.91 -0.36
CA SER A 148 -0.86 9.05 -1.24
C SER A 148 -0.11 10.29 -0.77
N ARG A 149 0.27 11.19 -1.68
CA ARG A 149 0.84 12.50 -1.32
C ARG A 149 -0.22 13.52 -0.87
N GLN A 150 -1.48 13.25 -1.20
CA GLN A 150 -2.61 14.10 -0.87
C GLN A 150 -3.69 13.31 -0.14
N ARG A 151 -4.53 14.01 0.62
CA ARG A 151 -5.68 13.36 1.26
C ARG A 151 -6.63 12.82 0.19
N LEU A 152 -6.92 11.53 0.27
CA LEU A 152 -7.89 10.87 -0.60
C LEU A 152 -9.31 11.16 -0.08
N ALA A 153 -9.78 12.39 -0.33
CA ALA A 153 -11.14 12.80 -0.01
C ALA A 153 -12.13 11.89 -0.76
N GLY A 154 -13.17 11.42 -0.06
CA GLY A 154 -14.13 10.47 -0.60
C GLY A 154 -13.62 9.03 -0.74
N LEU A 155 -12.47 8.65 -0.17
CA LEU A 155 -12.20 7.23 0.07
C LEU A 155 -12.84 6.83 1.41
N ASP A 156 -13.68 5.80 1.43
CA ASP A 156 -14.25 5.26 2.67
C ASP A 156 -13.20 4.38 3.36
N ALA A 157 -12.21 5.05 3.95
CA ALA A 157 -11.13 4.41 4.69
C ALA A 157 -11.53 4.28 6.16
N ASP A 158 -11.50 3.06 6.68
CA ASP A 158 -11.76 2.75 8.09
C ASP A 158 -10.75 3.44 9.01
N ARG A 159 -9.52 3.62 8.51
CA ARG A 159 -8.45 4.33 9.23
C ARG A 159 -7.72 5.29 8.29
N ARG A 160 -7.42 6.47 8.81
CA ARG A 160 -6.64 7.52 8.12
C ARG A 160 -5.46 7.92 8.98
N ILE A 161 -4.28 7.94 8.38
CA ILE A 161 -3.02 8.26 9.05
C ILE A 161 -2.32 9.34 8.23
N THR A 162 -2.18 10.54 8.79
CA THR A 162 -1.34 11.59 8.19
C THR A 162 0.07 11.42 8.74
N LEU A 163 1.02 11.17 7.84
CA LEU A 163 2.43 10.99 8.17
C LEU A 163 3.13 12.36 8.13
N GLU A 164 3.37 12.91 9.31
CA GLU A 164 4.10 14.18 9.51
C GLU A 164 5.61 13.99 9.31
N PRO A 165 6.40 15.04 9.05
CA PRO A 165 7.87 14.96 9.09
C PRO A 165 8.40 14.33 10.39
N LEU A 166 9.57 13.68 10.33
CA LEU A 166 10.20 13.13 11.53
C LEU A 166 10.49 14.25 12.53
N GLY A 167 10.32 13.94 13.82
CA GLY A 167 10.82 14.79 14.90
C GLY A 167 12.35 14.87 14.87
N PRO A 168 12.95 15.87 15.54
CA PRO A 168 14.40 16.09 15.52
C PRO A 168 15.19 14.86 15.97
N ASP A 169 14.75 14.17 17.02
CA ASP A 169 15.45 12.99 17.57
C ASP A 169 15.45 11.82 16.57
N ASP A 170 14.30 11.51 15.98
CA ASP A 170 14.17 10.45 14.97
C ASP A 170 14.92 10.80 13.68
N ALA A 171 14.92 12.08 13.27
CA ALA A 171 15.69 12.54 12.13
C ALA A 171 17.19 12.39 12.35
N GLN A 172 17.68 12.72 13.55
CA GLN A 172 19.07 12.53 13.93
C GLN A 172 19.46 11.05 13.97
N ALA A 173 18.59 10.19 14.51
CA ALA A 173 18.80 8.75 14.52
C ALA A 173 18.83 8.18 13.09
N LEU A 174 17.93 8.59 12.19
CA LEU A 174 17.96 8.20 10.78
C LEU A 174 19.25 8.65 10.10
N LEU A 175 19.70 9.88 10.34
CA LEU A 175 20.96 10.38 9.79
C LEU A 175 22.16 9.57 10.28
N GLY A 176 22.19 9.21 11.57
CA GLY A 176 23.21 8.33 12.14
C GLY A 176 23.26 6.96 11.44
N HIS A 177 22.11 6.40 11.10
CA HIS A 177 22.03 5.14 10.35
C HIS A 177 22.47 5.27 8.88
N LEU A 178 22.17 6.40 8.22
CA LEU A 178 22.50 6.60 6.80
C LEU A 178 23.97 6.92 6.56
N VAL A 179 24.59 7.68 7.46
CA VAL A 179 25.97 8.17 7.29
C VAL A 179 27.00 7.23 7.95
N GLY A 180 26.57 6.36 8.87
CA GLY A 180 27.45 5.52 9.68
C GLY A 180 28.15 6.32 10.79
N PRO A 181 28.69 5.65 11.83
CA PRO A 181 29.22 6.32 13.03
C PRO A 181 30.43 7.24 12.79
N GLU A 182 31.05 7.26 11.61
CA GLU A 182 32.30 8.01 11.36
C GLU A 182 32.13 9.50 11.00
N ARG A 183 30.91 10.02 10.79
CA ARG A 183 30.71 11.42 10.39
C ARG A 183 29.82 12.27 11.30
N THR A 184 29.08 11.67 12.23
CA THR A 184 28.21 12.41 13.17
C THR A 184 28.98 13.12 14.29
N ALA A 185 30.29 12.89 14.40
CA ALA A 185 31.16 13.53 15.40
C ALA A 185 31.76 14.88 14.96
N ARG A 186 31.52 15.35 13.73
CA ARG A 186 32.11 16.60 13.20
C ARG A 186 31.19 17.82 13.19
N GLU A 187 29.93 17.69 13.59
CA GLU A 187 28.94 18.79 13.52
C GLU A 187 28.16 19.00 14.84
N ARG A 188 28.78 18.70 15.98
CA ARG A 188 28.32 19.18 17.29
C ARG A 188 29.04 20.46 17.68
#